data_AF-X1CVS0-F1
#
_entry.id   AF-X1CVS0-F1
#
_cell.length_a   1.000
_cell.length_b   1.000
_cell.length_c   1.000
_cell.angle_alpha   90.00
_cell.angle_beta   90.00
_cell.angle_gamma   90.00
#
_symmetry.space_group_name_H-M   'P 1'
#
loop_
_entity.id
_entity.type
_entity.pdbx_description
1 polymer ?
#
loop_
_entity_poly.entity_id
_entity_poly.type
_entity_poly.pdbx_seq_one_letter_code
_entity_poly.pdbx_strand_id
1 'polypeptide(L)'
;MKIDLRFTQFPYVMWGLQNYLKALEESVNYHQQQYPIRIKNELKKKGYKCDDPEVDSASQEINAMVEHIFPRTFRNSFIVALWAVFESLIEKPDSVPEAKTEAIVNYLSKRNKMKLKSSDFSGGFIKKIKKYFTYVSEVTGVNLNLSQEKWRKIEMLYVLRNAIVHGGGIMDNLKPDIKNKLREWGKQPGKFEIIW
;
A
#
# COMPACT_ATOMS: atom_id res chain seq x y z
N MET A 1 -24.37 -9.34 22.12
CA MET A 1 -23.36 -8.52 21.40
C MET A 1 -22.05 -9.29 21.41
N LYS A 2 -21.62 -9.87 20.29
CA LYS A 2 -20.28 -10.47 20.18
C LYS A 2 -19.30 -9.34 19.92
N ILE A 3 -18.49 -8.99 20.92
CA ILE A 3 -17.41 -8.02 20.73
C ILE A 3 -16.33 -8.73 19.91
N ASP A 4 -16.08 -8.24 18.72
CA ASP A 4 -15.00 -8.71 17.88
C ASP A 4 -13.66 -8.16 18.39
N LEU A 5 -12.97 -8.99 19.17
CA LEU A 5 -11.68 -8.66 19.76
C LEU A 5 -10.51 -8.75 18.77
N ARG A 6 -10.73 -8.97 17.46
CA ARG A 6 -9.61 -9.03 16.48
C ARG A 6 -8.74 -7.76 16.46
N PHE A 7 -9.18 -6.65 17.07
CA PHE A 7 -8.30 -5.50 17.35
C PHE A 7 -7.08 -5.85 18.22
N THR A 8 -7.18 -6.84 19.12
CA THR A 8 -6.03 -7.32 19.92
C THR A 8 -5.02 -8.08 19.07
N GLN A 9 -5.41 -8.53 17.86
CA GLN A 9 -4.51 -9.20 16.93
C GLN A 9 -3.70 -8.20 16.08
N PHE A 10 -4.02 -6.90 16.14
CA PHE A 10 -3.38 -5.87 15.33
C PHE A 10 -1.84 -5.84 15.48
N PRO A 11 -1.25 -5.99 16.68
CA PRO A 11 0.21 -6.10 16.81
C PRO A 11 0.81 -7.25 16.01
N TYR A 12 0.15 -8.41 15.96
CA TYR A 12 0.61 -9.56 15.19
C TYR A 12 0.45 -9.35 13.68
N VAL A 13 -0.61 -8.68 13.25
CA VAL A 13 -0.80 -8.31 11.84
C VAL A 13 0.30 -7.33 11.40
N MET A 14 0.62 -6.32 12.23
CA MET A 14 1.71 -5.39 11.95
C MET A 14 3.07 -6.09 11.93
N TRP A 15 3.31 -7.02 12.87
CA TRP A 15 4.50 -7.86 12.87
C TRP A 15 4.60 -8.72 11.60
N GLY A 16 3.48 -9.30 11.16
CA GLY A 16 3.41 -10.06 9.90
C GLY A 16 3.75 -9.19 8.68
N LEU A 17 3.19 -7.98 8.60
CA LEU A 17 3.51 -7.04 7.52
C LEU A 17 4.98 -6.60 7.53
N GLN A 18 5.58 -6.42 8.70
CA GLN A 18 7.00 -6.09 8.80
C GLN A 18 7.89 -7.22 8.27
N ASN A 19 7.60 -8.47 8.66
CA ASN A 19 8.34 -9.63 8.15
C ASN A 19 8.11 -9.84 6.66
N TYR A 20 6.89 -9.57 6.17
CA TYR A 20 6.59 -9.62 4.75
C TYR A 20 7.40 -8.60 3.96
N LEU A 21 7.46 -7.34 4.41
CA LEU A 21 8.30 -6.31 3.78
C LEU A 21 9.77 -6.74 3.75
N LYS A 22 10.28 -7.23 4.89
CA LYS A 22 11.66 -7.71 5.00
C LYS A 22 11.95 -8.82 3.97
N ALA A 23 11.10 -9.83 3.91
CA ALA A 23 11.25 -10.93 2.95
C ALA A 23 11.19 -10.46 1.49
N LEU A 24 10.35 -9.47 1.18
CA LEU A 24 10.26 -8.87 -0.16
C LEU A 24 11.53 -8.10 -0.53
N GLU A 25 12.08 -7.28 0.38
CA GLU A 25 13.32 -6.55 0.12
C GLU A 25 14.53 -7.50 0.01
N GLU A 26 14.59 -8.54 0.84
CA GLU A 26 15.58 -9.61 0.69
C GLU A 26 15.45 -10.32 -0.67
N SER A 27 14.21 -10.54 -1.12
CA SER A 27 13.94 -11.10 -2.45
C SER A 27 14.37 -10.17 -3.57
N VAL A 28 14.13 -8.86 -3.47
CA VAL A 28 14.62 -7.87 -4.45
C VAL A 28 16.14 -7.98 -4.56
N ASN A 29 16.86 -7.90 -3.44
CA ASN A 29 18.32 -7.97 -3.42
C ASN A 29 18.84 -9.28 -4.02
N TYR A 30 18.24 -10.41 -3.65
CA TYR A 30 18.61 -11.72 -4.20
C TYR A 30 18.43 -11.75 -5.73
N HIS A 31 17.27 -11.32 -6.24
CA HIS A 31 17.00 -11.37 -7.68
C HIS A 31 17.88 -10.39 -8.45
N GLN A 32 18.15 -9.20 -7.89
CA GLN A 32 19.06 -8.22 -8.49
C GLN A 32 20.48 -8.77 -8.67
N GLN A 33 20.95 -9.62 -7.75
CA GLN A 33 22.27 -10.24 -7.82
C GLN A 33 22.29 -11.51 -8.69
N GLN A 34 21.30 -12.38 -8.55
CA GLN A 34 21.29 -13.70 -9.17
C GLN A 34 20.80 -13.69 -10.61
N TYR A 35 19.88 -12.79 -10.98
CA TYR A 35 19.34 -12.75 -12.33
C TYR A 35 20.41 -12.45 -13.39
N PRO A 36 21.30 -11.44 -13.22
CA PRO A 36 22.42 -11.23 -14.16
C PRO A 36 23.32 -12.46 -14.31
N ILE A 37 23.65 -13.13 -13.20
CA ILE A 37 24.51 -14.31 -13.18
C ILE A 37 23.84 -15.46 -13.96
N ARG A 38 22.55 -15.68 -13.73
CA ARG A 38 21.77 -16.71 -14.42
C ARG A 38 21.78 -16.50 -15.93
N ILE A 39 21.43 -15.29 -16.38
CA ILE A 39 21.38 -14.96 -17.82
C ILE A 39 22.75 -15.09 -18.47
N LYS A 40 23.81 -14.57 -17.85
CA LYS A 40 25.20 -14.71 -18.36
C LYS A 40 25.62 -16.17 -18.49
N ASN A 41 25.29 -17.01 -17.51
CA ASN A 41 25.58 -18.44 -17.57
C ASN A 41 24.79 -19.15 -18.67
N GLU A 42 23.54 -18.78 -18.90
CA GLU A 42 22.73 -19.33 -20.00
C GLU A 42 23.29 -18.95 -21.38
N LEU A 43 23.71 -17.69 -21.55
CA LEU A 43 24.36 -17.24 -22.80
C LEU A 43 25.67 -18.01 -23.05
N LYS A 44 26.49 -18.16 -22.02
CA LYS A 44 27.74 -18.95 -22.09
C LYS A 44 27.47 -20.40 -22.48
N LYS A 45 26.44 -21.03 -21.92
CA LYS A 45 26.05 -22.41 -22.26
C LYS A 45 25.61 -22.55 -23.72
N LYS A 46 25.04 -21.49 -24.30
CA LYS A 46 24.66 -21.43 -25.72
C LYS A 46 25.83 -21.10 -26.65
N GLY A 47 27.01 -20.81 -26.10
CA GLY A 47 28.22 -20.53 -26.88
C GLY A 47 28.35 -19.08 -27.36
N TYR A 48 27.51 -18.17 -26.87
CA TYR A 48 27.61 -16.75 -27.23
C TYR A 48 28.88 -16.12 -26.64
N LYS A 49 29.52 -15.26 -27.42
CA LYS A 49 30.69 -14.44 -27.07
C LYS A 49 30.25 -13.02 -26.70
N CYS A 50 31.13 -12.29 -26.02
CA CYS A 50 30.80 -10.96 -25.50
C CYS A 50 30.46 -9.91 -26.58
N ASP A 51 30.91 -10.13 -27.82
CA ASP A 51 30.68 -9.29 -28.99
C ASP A 51 29.42 -9.67 -29.78
N ASP A 52 28.70 -10.73 -29.35
CA ASP A 52 27.47 -11.14 -30.01
C ASP A 52 26.32 -10.18 -29.65
N PRO A 53 25.51 -9.73 -30.64
CA PRO A 53 24.36 -8.85 -30.41
C PRO A 53 23.38 -9.37 -29.34
N GLU A 54 23.27 -10.68 -29.19
CA GLU A 54 22.45 -11.35 -28.18
C GLU A 54 22.90 -11.01 -26.75
N VAL A 55 24.20 -10.81 -26.52
CA VAL A 55 24.74 -10.43 -25.20
C VAL A 55 24.38 -8.98 -24.87
N ASP A 56 24.42 -8.09 -25.85
CA ASP A 56 24.00 -6.70 -25.68
C ASP A 56 22.50 -6.60 -25.37
N SER A 57 21.67 -7.32 -26.15
CA SER A 57 20.23 -7.40 -25.91
C SER A 57 19.92 -7.94 -24.51
N ALA A 58 20.60 -9.01 -24.08
CA ALA A 58 20.42 -9.58 -22.76
C ALA A 58 20.88 -8.62 -21.65
N SER A 59 21.91 -7.81 -21.88
CA SER A 59 22.38 -6.81 -20.92
C SER A 59 21.33 -5.72 -20.69
N GLN A 60 20.64 -5.28 -21.75
CA GLN A 60 19.52 -4.35 -21.63
C GLN A 60 18.35 -4.96 -20.85
N GLU A 61 18.00 -6.22 -21.11
CA GLU A 61 16.96 -6.94 -20.36
C GLU A 61 17.32 -7.07 -18.89
N ILE A 62 18.57 -7.43 -18.57
CA ILE A 62 19.06 -7.52 -17.20
C ILE A 62 18.86 -6.17 -16.48
N ASN A 63 19.29 -5.07 -17.09
CA ASN A 63 19.16 -3.75 -16.47
C ASN A 63 17.69 -3.39 -16.23
N ALA A 64 16.82 -3.62 -17.22
CA ALA A 64 15.39 -3.38 -17.06
C ALA A 64 14.78 -4.21 -15.92
N MET A 65 15.16 -5.48 -15.81
CA MET A 65 14.67 -6.38 -14.77
C MET A 65 15.15 -5.98 -13.38
N VAL A 66 16.44 -5.68 -13.24
CA VAL A 66 17.12 -5.35 -11.98
C VAL A 66 16.69 -3.99 -11.45
N GLU A 67 16.64 -2.98 -12.31
CA GLU A 67 16.42 -1.58 -11.89
C GLU A 67 14.93 -1.26 -11.75
N HIS A 68 14.07 -1.85 -12.59
CA HIS A 68 12.66 -1.48 -12.63
C HIS A 68 11.74 -2.63 -12.24
N ILE A 69 11.83 -3.79 -12.91
CA ILE A 69 10.78 -4.82 -12.78
C ILE A 69 10.77 -5.47 -11.40
N PHE A 70 11.92 -5.91 -10.86
CA PHE A 70 11.95 -6.54 -9.54
C PHE A 70 11.54 -5.55 -8.43
N PRO A 71 12.16 -4.37 -8.28
CA PRO A 71 11.78 -3.43 -7.22
C PRO A 71 10.29 -3.10 -7.28
N ARG A 72 9.78 -2.79 -8.48
CA ARG A 72 8.38 -2.47 -8.70
C ARG A 72 7.47 -3.63 -8.32
N THR A 73 7.74 -4.84 -8.79
CA THR A 73 6.88 -6.01 -8.55
C THR A 73 6.77 -6.31 -7.05
N PHE A 74 7.90 -6.44 -6.37
CA PHE A 74 7.93 -6.81 -4.96
C PHE A 74 7.38 -5.67 -4.07
N ARG A 75 7.83 -4.42 -4.25
CA ARG A 75 7.37 -3.29 -3.42
C ARG A 75 5.91 -2.92 -3.66
N ASN A 76 5.41 -3.00 -4.90
CA ASN A 76 4.00 -2.73 -5.18
C ASN A 76 3.09 -3.76 -4.50
N SER A 77 3.49 -5.04 -4.49
CA SER A 77 2.74 -6.08 -3.78
C SER A 77 2.61 -5.76 -2.28
N PHE A 78 3.67 -5.24 -1.66
CA PHE A 78 3.63 -4.81 -0.27
C PHE A 78 2.66 -3.65 -0.05
N ILE A 79 2.69 -2.62 -0.90
CA ILE A 79 1.79 -1.46 -0.80
C ILE A 79 0.33 -1.91 -0.86
N VAL A 80 0.01 -2.82 -1.78
CA VAL A 80 -1.34 -3.39 -1.93
C VAL A 80 -1.74 -4.18 -0.67
N ALA A 81 -0.85 -5.03 -0.15
CA ALA A 81 -1.12 -5.81 1.06
C ALA A 81 -1.29 -4.94 2.31
N LEU A 82 -0.41 -3.94 2.49
CA LEU A 82 -0.48 -2.96 3.57
C LEU A 82 -1.81 -2.21 3.55
N TRP A 83 -2.22 -1.74 2.36
CA TRP A 83 -3.50 -1.06 2.21
C TRP A 83 -4.67 -2.00 2.47
N ALA A 84 -4.65 -3.23 1.97
CA ALA A 84 -5.71 -4.20 2.21
C ALA A 84 -5.89 -4.50 3.70
N VAL A 85 -4.79 -4.61 4.46
CA VAL A 85 -4.85 -4.72 5.92
C VAL A 85 -5.49 -3.48 6.54
N PHE A 86 -5.01 -2.29 6.17
CA PHE A 86 -5.56 -1.02 6.67
C PHE A 86 -7.06 -0.89 6.38
N GLU A 87 -7.47 -1.24 5.17
CA GLU A 87 -8.86 -1.26 4.71
C GLU A 87 -9.67 -2.30 5.49
N SER A 88 -9.18 -3.52 5.69
CA SER A 88 -9.89 -4.56 6.46
C SER A 88 -10.12 -4.22 7.94
N LEU A 89 -9.32 -3.30 8.50
CA LEU A 89 -9.47 -2.83 9.88
C LEU A 89 -10.59 -1.79 10.00
N ILE A 90 -10.92 -1.12 8.91
CA ILE A 90 -11.78 0.07 8.86
C ILE A 90 -13.08 -0.21 8.11
N GLU A 91 -12.98 -0.82 6.94
CA GLU A 91 -14.07 -1.22 6.07
C GLU A 91 -14.37 -2.72 6.18
N LYS A 92 -15.56 -3.05 5.70
CA LYS A 92 -16.26 -4.31 5.88
C LYS A 92 -16.35 -5.01 4.50
N PRO A 93 -16.25 -6.34 4.41
CA PRO A 93 -16.85 -7.07 3.29
C PRO A 93 -18.38 -6.96 3.38
N ASP A 94 -19.07 -6.70 2.28
CA ASP A 94 -20.53 -6.49 2.22
C ASP A 94 -21.38 -7.63 2.84
N SER A 95 -20.78 -8.79 3.10
CA SER A 95 -21.44 -10.03 3.53
C SER A 95 -21.65 -10.22 5.04
N VAL A 96 -21.19 -9.34 5.95
CA VAL A 96 -21.27 -9.62 7.42
C VAL A 96 -21.96 -8.49 8.20
N PRO A 97 -23.28 -8.50 8.44
CA PRO A 97 -24.12 -7.35 8.87
C PRO A 97 -23.58 -6.38 9.94
N GLU A 98 -22.66 -6.78 10.81
CA GLU A 98 -22.13 -6.01 11.93
C GLU A 98 -20.68 -5.54 11.65
N ALA A 99 -20.49 -4.42 10.94
CA ALA A 99 -19.13 -3.89 10.69
C ALA A 99 -18.47 -3.41 11.99
N LYS A 100 -17.15 -3.53 12.17
CA LYS A 100 -16.47 -3.05 13.40
C LYS A 100 -16.66 -1.56 13.65
N THR A 101 -16.51 -0.74 12.62
CA THR A 101 -16.60 0.72 12.67
C THR A 101 -18.03 1.18 12.89
N GLU A 102 -19.00 0.62 12.15
CA GLU A 102 -20.42 0.89 12.39
C GLU A 102 -20.92 0.25 13.68
N ALA A 103 -20.39 -0.88 14.13
CA ALA A 103 -20.77 -1.50 15.41
C ALA A 103 -20.24 -0.66 16.57
N ILE A 104 -19.01 -0.14 16.48
CA ILE A 104 -18.47 0.82 17.44
C ILE A 104 -19.32 2.09 17.39
N VAL A 105 -19.60 2.67 16.23
CA VAL A 105 -20.42 3.88 16.10
C VAL A 105 -21.86 3.65 16.55
N ASN A 106 -22.48 2.51 16.22
CA ASN A 106 -23.84 2.14 16.62
C ASN A 106 -23.91 1.84 18.12
N TYR A 107 -22.87 1.21 18.69
CA TYR A 107 -22.74 0.98 20.11
C TYR A 107 -22.60 2.31 20.87
N LEU A 108 -21.70 3.17 20.40
CA LEU A 108 -21.43 4.49 20.97
C LEU A 108 -22.63 5.44 20.84
N SER A 109 -23.31 5.46 19.69
CA SER A 109 -24.51 6.29 19.46
C SER A 109 -25.68 5.85 20.35
N LYS A 110 -25.92 4.54 20.48
CA LYS A 110 -26.93 3.99 21.42
C LYS A 110 -26.63 4.37 22.86
N ARG A 111 -25.35 4.36 23.26
CA ARG A 111 -24.93 4.65 24.64
C ARG A 111 -24.92 6.13 24.98
N ASN A 112 -24.55 6.99 24.03
CA ASN A 112 -24.36 8.43 24.26
C ASN A 112 -25.48 9.32 23.69
N LYS A 113 -26.59 8.74 23.22
CA LYS A 113 -27.74 9.46 22.63
C LYS A 113 -27.37 10.41 21.47
N MET A 114 -26.21 10.23 20.84
CA MET A 114 -25.79 11.01 19.68
C MET A 114 -26.32 10.37 18.39
N LYS A 115 -26.96 11.17 17.52
CA LYS A 115 -27.49 10.73 16.23
C LYS A 115 -26.43 10.79 15.14
N LEU A 116 -25.43 9.90 15.16
CA LEU A 116 -24.72 9.58 13.92
C LEU A 116 -25.49 8.48 13.19
N LYS A 117 -25.79 8.74 11.92
CA LYS A 117 -26.41 7.78 11.01
C LYS A 117 -25.33 7.17 10.12
N SER A 118 -25.52 5.94 9.64
CA SER A 118 -24.63 5.35 8.61
C SER A 118 -24.46 6.24 7.37
N SER A 119 -25.48 7.04 7.03
CA SER A 119 -25.42 8.06 5.95
C SER A 119 -24.35 9.13 6.17
N ASP A 120 -23.95 9.38 7.42
CA ASP A 120 -22.91 10.37 7.74
C ASP A 120 -21.51 9.87 7.35
N PHE A 121 -21.35 8.56 7.10
CA PHE A 121 -20.15 7.94 6.57
C PHE A 121 -20.16 7.82 5.03
N SER A 122 -20.97 8.65 4.35
CA SER A 122 -20.93 8.80 2.90
C SER A 122 -19.69 9.58 2.41
N GLY A 123 -19.15 9.19 1.26
CA GLY A 123 -18.01 9.82 0.58
C GLY A 123 -16.82 8.89 0.34
N GLY A 124 -15.71 9.44 -0.16
CA GLY A 124 -14.48 8.68 -0.39
C GLY A 124 -13.84 8.17 0.90
N PHE A 125 -13.10 7.06 0.80
CA PHE A 125 -12.53 6.31 1.93
C PHE A 125 -11.84 7.20 2.99
N ILE A 126 -10.94 8.10 2.57
CA ILE A 126 -10.24 9.04 3.48
C ILE A 126 -11.21 9.92 4.28
N LYS A 127 -12.28 10.41 3.64
CA LYS A 127 -13.30 11.24 4.30
C LYS A 127 -14.05 10.43 5.35
N LYS A 128 -14.35 9.16 5.07
CA LYS A 128 -15.01 8.25 6.03
C LYS A 128 -14.15 8.04 7.27
N ILE A 129 -12.86 7.75 7.10
CA ILE A 129 -11.94 7.51 8.23
C ILE A 129 -11.80 8.77 9.09
N LYS A 130 -11.61 9.95 8.46
CA LYS A 130 -11.52 11.21 9.20
C LYS A 130 -12.73 11.41 10.11
N LYS A 131 -13.94 11.24 9.57
CA LYS A 131 -15.18 11.34 10.35
C LYS A 131 -15.23 10.30 11.48
N TYR A 132 -14.84 9.06 11.20
CA TYR A 132 -14.79 8.01 12.22
C TYR A 132 -13.85 8.35 13.37
N PHE A 133 -12.63 8.80 13.07
CA PHE A 133 -11.62 9.13 14.10
C PHE A 133 -12.10 10.30 14.96
N THR A 134 -12.60 11.37 14.33
CA THR A 134 -13.16 12.52 15.03
C THR A 134 -14.30 12.10 15.97
N TYR A 135 -15.25 11.31 15.48
CA TYR A 135 -16.38 10.88 16.30
C TYR A 135 -15.97 10.02 17.49
N VAL A 136 -15.12 9.01 17.28
CA VAL A 136 -14.65 8.16 18.37
C VAL A 136 -13.88 8.99 19.39
N SER A 137 -13.11 9.99 18.96
CA SER A 137 -12.44 10.91 19.89
C SER A 137 -13.38 11.77 20.71
N GLU A 138 -14.38 12.36 20.09
CA GLU A 138 -15.39 13.17 20.79
C GLU A 138 -16.16 12.36 21.83
N VAL A 139 -16.48 11.11 21.49
CA VAL A 139 -17.28 10.23 22.34
C VAL A 139 -16.47 9.61 23.47
N THR A 140 -15.26 9.12 23.20
CA THR A 140 -14.46 8.37 24.18
C THR A 140 -13.51 9.24 24.98
N GLY A 141 -13.28 10.49 24.54
CA GLY A 141 -12.23 11.36 25.06
C GLY A 141 -10.81 10.91 24.64
N VAL A 142 -10.68 9.80 23.90
CA VAL A 142 -9.38 9.31 23.40
C VAL A 142 -9.01 10.08 22.14
N ASN A 143 -7.91 10.83 22.17
CA ASN A 143 -7.45 11.57 21.01
C ASN A 143 -6.89 10.63 19.93
N LEU A 144 -7.69 10.38 18.90
CA LEU A 144 -7.35 9.65 17.69
C LEU A 144 -7.02 10.60 16.53
N ASN A 145 -7.11 11.92 16.74
CA ASN A 145 -6.79 12.88 15.69
C ASN A 145 -5.32 12.76 15.32
N LEU A 146 -5.08 12.33 14.08
CA LEU A 146 -3.75 12.24 13.53
C LEU A 146 -3.25 13.64 13.15
N SER A 147 -1.93 13.85 13.26
CA SER A 147 -1.30 15.05 12.72
C SER A 147 -1.53 15.15 11.20
N GLN A 148 -1.46 16.38 10.66
CA GLN A 148 -1.59 16.62 9.23
C GLN A 148 -0.57 15.79 8.41
N GLU A 149 0.64 15.60 8.94
CA GLU A 149 1.67 14.76 8.33
C GLU A 149 1.23 13.30 8.20
N LYS A 150 0.66 12.72 9.26
CA LYS A 150 0.16 11.33 9.24
C LYS A 150 -1.00 11.18 8.26
N TRP A 151 -1.93 12.14 8.23
CA TRP A 151 -3.01 12.16 7.25
C TRP A 151 -2.49 12.21 5.81
N ARG A 152 -1.46 13.03 5.58
CA ARG A 152 -0.81 13.11 4.28
C ARG A 152 -0.19 11.77 3.87
N LYS A 153 0.47 11.06 4.79
CA LYS A 153 1.02 9.70 4.51
C LYS A 153 -0.08 8.69 4.14
N ILE A 154 -1.23 8.72 4.83
CA ILE A 154 -2.36 7.84 4.50
C ILE A 154 -2.94 8.20 3.12
N GLU A 155 -3.08 9.49 2.79
CA GLU A 155 -3.52 9.91 1.46
C GLU A 155 -2.54 9.48 0.37
N MET A 156 -1.23 9.63 0.62
CA MET A 156 -0.19 9.17 -0.30
C MET A 156 -0.31 7.67 -0.55
N LEU A 157 -0.45 6.88 0.52
CA LEU A 157 -0.60 5.43 0.40
C LEU A 157 -1.87 5.05 -0.39
N TYR A 158 -2.99 5.72 -0.14
CA TYR A 158 -4.24 5.52 -0.89
C TYR A 158 -4.07 5.79 -2.39
N VAL A 159 -3.45 6.91 -2.74
CA VAL A 159 -3.20 7.30 -4.14
C VAL A 159 -2.22 6.33 -4.81
N LEU A 160 -1.14 5.96 -4.12
CA LEU A 160 -0.16 5.00 -4.62
C LEU A 160 -0.81 3.63 -4.87
N ARG A 161 -1.58 3.10 -3.92
CA ARG A 161 -2.31 1.84 -4.10
C ARG A 161 -3.23 1.90 -5.32
N ASN A 162 -3.99 2.98 -5.47
CA ASN A 162 -4.90 3.11 -6.63
C ASN A 162 -4.14 3.21 -7.95
N ALA A 163 -2.99 3.89 -7.97
CA ALA A 163 -2.12 3.93 -9.14
C ALA A 163 -1.55 2.54 -9.49
N ILE A 164 -1.19 1.75 -8.49
CA ILE A 164 -0.72 0.37 -8.67
C ILE A 164 -1.83 -0.52 -9.21
N VAL A 165 -3.00 -0.53 -8.56
CA VAL A 165 -4.11 -1.43 -8.91
C VAL A 165 -4.71 -1.11 -10.28
N HIS A 166 -4.87 0.17 -10.62
CA HIS A 166 -5.56 0.57 -11.86
C HIS A 166 -4.62 0.91 -13.01
N GLY A 167 -3.40 1.38 -12.73
CA GLY A 167 -2.41 1.70 -13.76
C GLY A 167 -1.28 0.67 -13.89
N GLY A 168 -1.32 -0.40 -13.09
CA GLY A 168 -0.20 -1.33 -12.93
C GLY A 168 1.02 -0.70 -12.24
N GLY A 169 0.92 0.55 -11.77
CA GLY A 169 2.07 1.36 -11.36
C GLY A 169 2.81 2.02 -12.53
N ILE A 170 2.24 2.03 -13.75
CA ILE A 170 2.78 2.79 -14.88
C ILE A 170 2.16 4.18 -14.88
N MET A 171 2.98 5.21 -14.79
CA MET A 171 2.51 6.59 -14.75
C MET A 171 1.62 6.91 -15.94
N ASP A 172 1.98 6.50 -17.16
CA ASP A 172 1.23 6.83 -18.38
C ASP A 172 -0.22 6.34 -18.38
N ASN A 173 -0.50 5.23 -17.68
CA ASN A 173 -1.84 4.66 -17.54
C ASN A 173 -2.73 5.41 -16.54
N LEU A 174 -2.18 6.38 -15.80
CA LEU A 174 -2.90 7.09 -14.75
C LEU A 174 -3.66 8.31 -15.30
N LYS A 175 -4.73 8.67 -14.60
CA LYS A 175 -5.47 9.91 -14.82
C LYS A 175 -4.58 11.14 -14.49
N PRO A 176 -4.77 12.29 -15.17
CA PRO A 176 -3.93 13.48 -14.99
C PRO A 176 -3.86 14.01 -13.56
N ASP A 177 -4.96 13.94 -12.81
CA ASP A 177 -5.04 14.35 -11.40
C ASP A 177 -4.11 13.52 -10.50
N ILE A 178 -4.09 12.20 -10.69
CA ILE A 178 -3.20 11.27 -9.97
C ILE A 178 -1.75 11.53 -10.37
N LYS A 179 -1.48 11.69 -11.68
CA LYS A 179 -0.12 11.99 -12.19
C LYS A 179 0.45 13.25 -11.55
N ASN A 180 -0.36 14.32 -11.47
CA ASN A 180 0.06 15.60 -10.90
C ASN A 180 0.38 15.46 -9.41
N LYS A 181 -0.48 14.80 -8.63
CA LYS A 181 -0.22 14.53 -7.20
C LYS A 181 1.09 13.77 -6.98
N LEU A 182 1.32 12.70 -7.74
CA LEU A 182 2.54 11.89 -7.63
C LEU A 182 3.79 12.69 -8.00
N ARG A 183 3.73 13.52 -9.05
CA ARG A 183 4.83 14.40 -9.46
C ARG A 183 5.15 15.47 -8.41
N GLU A 184 4.13 16.07 -7.79
CA GLU A 184 4.32 17.04 -6.71
C GLU A 184 5.02 16.41 -5.51
N TRP A 185 4.70 15.16 -5.18
CA TRP A 185 5.35 14.45 -4.08
C TRP A 185 6.79 14.03 -4.41
N GLY A 186 7.05 13.62 -5.65
CA GLY A 186 8.40 13.29 -6.12
C GLY A 186 9.36 14.47 -6.18
N LYS A 187 8.85 15.71 -6.26
CA LYS A 187 9.66 16.94 -6.26
C LYS A 187 10.17 17.37 -4.87
N GLN A 188 9.79 16.69 -3.79
CA GLN A 188 10.24 17.04 -2.44
C GLN A 188 11.55 16.29 -2.12
N PRO A 189 12.73 16.96 -2.19
CA PRO A 189 14.02 16.28 -2.01
C PRO A 189 14.14 15.78 -0.56
N GLY A 190 14.62 14.55 -0.38
CA GLY A 190 15.00 14.01 0.93
C GLY A 190 13.90 13.35 1.77
N LYS A 191 12.70 13.06 1.22
CA LYS A 191 11.67 12.29 1.97
C LYS A 191 11.11 11.06 1.29
N PHE A 192 11.11 10.97 -0.04
CA PHE A 192 10.63 9.79 -0.77
C PHE A 192 11.30 9.71 -2.15
N GLU A 193 12.41 8.98 -2.27
CA GLU A 193 12.83 8.47 -3.58
C GLU A 193 11.89 7.33 -3.94
N ILE A 194 10.80 7.65 -4.63
CA ILE A 194 10.00 6.64 -5.31
C ILE A 194 10.74 6.34 -6.60
N ILE A 195 11.63 5.36 -6.54
CA ILE A 195 12.21 4.74 -7.73
C ILE A 195 11.06 3.95 -8.40
N TRP A 196 10.63 4.42 -9.56
CA TRP A 196 9.57 3.81 -10.37
C TRP A 196 10.11 2.69 -11.27
#